data_AF-A0A0D3EA97-F1
#
_entry.id   AF-A0A0D3EA97-F1
#
_cell.length_a   1.000
_cell.length_b   1.000
_cell.length_c   1.000
_cell.angle_alpha   90.00
_cell.angle_beta   90.00
_cell.angle_gamma   90.00
#
_symmetry.space_group_name_H-M   'P 1'
#
loop_
_entity.id
_entity.type
_entity.pdbx_description
1 polymer ?
#
loop_
_entity_poly.entity_id
_entity_poly.type
_entity_poly.pdbx_seq_one_letter_code
_entity_poly.pdbx_strand_id
1 'polypeptide(L)'
;MLDLFGTYRNLILQTLLSLSLTLILYFLRIPIIFLYGLCTYIQPENLGQNSAGSGVRAAIRRPSNTDDPKPNNELRRRNRSKDKSEFDETNAQIFRIKLDEDHLRSRMYFTEYNSLFVVSFLSLSSFLLQKYFSVDDKGLLFPLVLGFIALCKVFVALAKISIERSASKRSEKKLSLIFGALGFVFGIIISAGVFPKGFDFQLGSVDAFCCILISFSMACIAGFLYMPAGRSARSFWVGTDQIRSNLSIISCGWFGRMILYVNYIVSVFTSLLWIHPLAEILVKRSGNAGGLVGNVGFSTSDFGRFRVLCLLLSGLLQAMAVRPNLQMFLNEAVLSWYQRLHGSKTPDLEFSRAKMFLHNHYLCLVALQFVAPSVLVIIFLGLSQIDLRSFAVSQLVCGSLPCSEFVGQVGLLMSWWVLFVWSAFASASLVFYRRGVLYVS
;
A
#
# COMPACT_ATOMS: atom_id res chain seq x y z
N MET A 1 -19.00 -40.54 16.48
CA MET A 1 -17.89 -39.59 16.75
C MET A 1 -16.90 -39.52 15.58
N LEU A 2 -16.46 -40.65 15.01
CA LEU A 2 -15.54 -40.68 13.85
C LEU A 2 -16.11 -40.05 12.55
N ASP A 3 -17.40 -40.24 12.24
CA ASP A 3 -18.03 -39.60 11.06
C ASP A 3 -18.14 -38.07 11.18
N LEU A 4 -18.24 -37.57 12.41
CA LEU A 4 -18.24 -36.13 12.70
C LEU A 4 -16.86 -35.55 12.45
N PHE A 5 -15.79 -36.27 12.82
CA PHE A 5 -14.41 -35.91 12.47
C PHE A 5 -14.14 -35.95 10.97
N GLY A 6 -14.72 -36.91 10.25
CA GLY A 6 -14.64 -36.96 8.78
C GLY A 6 -15.28 -35.73 8.12
N THR A 7 -16.50 -35.39 8.54
CA THR A 7 -17.30 -34.30 7.95
C THR A 7 -16.76 -32.89 8.27
N TYR A 8 -16.12 -32.71 9.44
CA TYR A 8 -15.57 -31.41 9.87
C TYR A 8 -14.03 -31.33 9.77
N ARG A 9 -13.37 -32.35 9.19
CA ARG A 9 -11.91 -32.43 9.10
C ARG A 9 -11.30 -31.15 8.53
N ASN A 10 -11.88 -30.61 7.46
CA ASN A 10 -11.34 -29.45 6.76
C ASN A 10 -11.52 -28.15 7.57
N LEU A 11 -12.65 -28.02 8.27
CA LEU A 11 -12.89 -26.89 9.17
C LEU A 11 -11.94 -26.96 10.38
N ILE A 12 -11.72 -28.16 10.94
CA ILE A 12 -10.77 -28.39 12.04
C ILE A 12 -9.33 -28.07 11.57
N LEU A 13 -8.94 -28.50 10.38
CA LEU A 13 -7.62 -28.19 9.82
C LEU A 13 -7.42 -26.69 9.55
N GLN A 14 -8.43 -26.01 9.02
CA GLN A 14 -8.37 -24.57 8.77
C GLN A 14 -8.35 -23.75 10.06
N THR A 15 -9.15 -24.14 11.05
CA THR A 15 -9.17 -23.50 12.37
C THR A 15 -7.85 -23.75 13.12
N LEU A 16 -7.33 -24.97 13.10
CA LEU A 16 -6.03 -25.32 13.70
C LEU A 16 -4.86 -24.60 12.99
N LEU A 17 -4.87 -24.55 11.65
CA LEU A 17 -3.90 -23.77 10.89
C LEU A 17 -4.01 -22.30 11.27
N SER A 18 -5.23 -21.76 11.35
CA SER A 18 -5.40 -20.34 11.67
C SER A 18 -4.89 -20.03 13.09
N LEU A 19 -5.20 -20.87 14.07
CA LEU A 19 -4.76 -20.73 15.44
C LEU A 19 -3.24 -20.85 15.55
N SER A 20 -2.65 -21.91 15.01
CA SER A 20 -1.19 -22.13 15.02
C SER A 20 -0.46 -20.99 14.33
N LEU A 21 -0.96 -20.52 13.20
CA LEU A 21 -0.36 -19.44 12.44
C LEU A 21 -0.48 -18.09 13.16
N THR A 22 -1.62 -17.78 13.78
CA THR A 22 -1.73 -16.57 14.63
C THR A 22 -0.76 -16.61 15.81
N LEU A 23 -0.59 -17.78 16.44
CA LEU A 23 0.35 -17.98 17.54
C LEU A 23 1.79 -17.78 17.05
N ILE A 24 2.17 -18.37 15.91
CA ILE A 24 3.49 -18.20 15.30
C ILE A 24 3.75 -16.73 14.94
N LEU A 25 2.81 -16.06 14.27
CA LEU A 25 2.94 -14.65 13.90
C LEU A 25 3.10 -13.74 15.12
N TYR A 26 2.36 -14.01 16.19
CA TYR A 26 2.43 -13.26 17.43
C TYR A 26 3.74 -13.52 18.19
N PHE A 27 4.14 -14.79 18.32
CA PHE A 27 5.33 -15.19 19.05
C PHE A 27 6.62 -14.75 18.35
N LEU A 28 6.70 -14.97 17.03
CA LEU A 28 7.85 -14.53 16.22
C LEU A 28 7.81 -13.03 15.90
N ARG A 29 6.73 -12.31 16.25
CA ARG A 29 6.58 -10.87 16.01
C ARG A 29 6.88 -10.48 14.56
N ILE A 30 6.49 -11.33 13.61
CA ILE A 30 6.79 -11.18 12.17
C ILE A 30 6.39 -9.81 11.60
N PRO A 31 5.23 -9.22 11.97
CA PRO A 31 4.87 -7.87 11.51
C PRO A 31 5.87 -6.79 11.91
N ILE A 32 6.51 -6.94 13.07
CA ILE A 32 7.55 -6.05 13.59
C ILE A 32 8.87 -6.33 12.84
N ILE A 33 9.24 -7.60 12.65
CA ILE A 33 10.45 -7.99 11.90
C ILE A 33 10.44 -7.39 10.49
N PHE A 34 9.26 -7.32 9.86
CA PHE A 34 9.11 -6.73 8.52
C PHE A 34 9.53 -5.25 8.47
N LEU A 35 9.27 -4.50 9.54
CA LEU A 35 9.64 -3.08 9.69
C LEU A 35 10.98 -2.89 10.43
N TYR A 36 11.52 -3.95 11.00
CA TYR A 36 12.73 -3.91 11.80
C TYR A 36 13.97 -3.55 10.96
N GLY A 37 14.84 -2.73 11.57
CA GLY A 37 16.09 -2.31 10.95
C GLY A 37 15.94 -1.22 9.88
N LEU A 38 14.72 -0.72 9.63
CA LEU A 38 14.52 0.50 8.84
C LEU A 38 15.22 1.68 9.51
N CYS A 39 15.83 2.54 8.71
CA CYS A 39 16.61 3.66 9.20
C CYS A 39 15.77 4.93 9.21
N THR A 40 15.51 5.43 10.42
CA THR A 40 14.86 6.71 10.69
C THR A 40 15.90 7.78 11.01
N TYR A 41 15.48 9.03 10.92
CA TYR A 41 16.35 10.17 11.06
C TYR A 41 15.81 11.09 12.15
N ILE A 42 16.69 11.50 13.06
CA ILE A 42 16.38 12.46 14.12
C ILE A 42 17.38 13.60 14.04
N GLN A 43 16.87 14.81 14.01
CA GLN A 43 17.66 16.01 14.15
C GLN A 43 17.66 16.41 15.63
N PRO A 44 18.82 16.45 16.32
CA PRO A 44 18.89 16.84 17.72
C PRO A 44 18.44 18.29 17.91
N GLU A 45 17.95 18.59 19.11
CA GLU A 45 17.75 19.96 19.54
C GLU A 45 19.10 20.52 20.02
N ASN A 46 19.64 21.51 19.29
CA ASN A 46 20.79 22.36 19.62
C ASN A 46 21.82 21.73 20.58
N LEU A 47 22.74 20.92 20.05
CA LEU A 47 23.84 20.35 20.83
C LEU A 47 24.78 21.44 21.42
N GLY A 48 24.80 22.63 20.81
CA GLY A 48 25.69 23.74 21.22
C GLY A 48 25.28 24.55 22.45
N GLN A 49 24.05 24.42 22.97
CA GLN A 49 23.65 25.21 24.16
C GLN A 49 24.21 24.68 25.49
N ASN A 50 24.72 23.44 25.51
CA ASN A 50 25.25 22.84 26.74
C ASN A 50 26.74 23.12 26.99
N SER A 51 27.46 23.74 26.04
CA SER A 51 28.90 23.99 26.17
C SER A 51 29.25 25.46 26.40
N ALA A 52 28.28 26.38 26.26
CA ALA A 52 28.46 27.80 26.51
C ALA A 52 27.29 28.36 27.32
N GLY A 53 27.27 28.03 28.62
CA GLY A 53 26.64 28.83 29.67
C GLY A 53 25.15 29.16 29.53
N SER A 54 24.26 28.19 29.70
CA SER A 54 23.00 28.33 30.46
C SER A 54 22.18 27.04 30.34
N GLY A 55 22.18 26.23 31.39
CA GLY A 55 21.37 25.02 31.46
C GLY A 55 19.89 25.35 31.49
N VAL A 56 19.19 25.22 30.36
CA VAL A 56 17.73 25.08 30.34
C VAL A 56 17.42 23.61 30.54
N ARG A 57 17.51 23.18 31.80
CA ARG A 57 16.85 21.96 32.28
C ARG A 57 15.35 22.18 32.05
N ALA A 58 14.71 21.32 31.27
CA ALA A 58 13.26 21.34 31.09
C ALA A 58 12.58 21.41 32.47
N ALA A 59 12.01 22.57 32.80
CA ALA A 59 11.33 22.79 34.06
C ALA A 59 9.98 22.06 34.03
N ILE A 60 10.02 20.77 34.37
CA ILE A 60 8.83 20.08 34.89
C ILE A 60 8.55 20.74 36.24
N ARG A 61 7.75 21.82 36.23
CA ARG A 61 7.23 22.44 37.45
C ARG A 61 6.29 21.44 38.12
N ARG A 62 6.76 20.83 39.22
CA ARG A 62 5.85 20.34 40.26
C ARG A 62 5.11 21.55 40.86
N PRO A 63 3.82 21.44 41.20
CA PRO A 63 3.11 22.52 41.88
C PRO A 63 3.73 22.67 43.27
N SER A 64 4.42 23.79 43.52
CA SER A 64 4.88 24.17 44.86
C SER A 64 3.87 25.14 45.48
N ASN A 65 3.59 24.88 46.76
CA ASN A 65 2.65 25.57 47.63
C ASN A 65 2.64 27.09 47.51
N THR A 66 1.42 27.63 47.61
CA THR A 66 1.08 28.95 48.14
C THR A 66 1.99 29.33 49.30
N ASP A 67 2.78 30.40 49.14
CA ASP A 67 2.64 31.63 49.91
C ASP A 67 3.66 32.69 49.46
N ASP A 68 3.18 33.93 49.50
CA ASP A 68 3.85 35.24 49.41
C ASP A 68 4.03 35.99 48.05
N PRO A 69 3.46 37.22 47.94
CA PRO A 69 3.55 38.09 46.77
C PRO A 69 4.62 39.19 46.97
N LYS A 70 5.27 39.64 45.87
CA LYS A 70 5.66 41.05 45.58
C LYS A 70 6.44 41.18 44.26
N PRO A 71 6.50 42.40 43.65
CA PRO A 71 6.16 42.60 42.24
C PRO A 71 7.30 43.18 41.40
N ASN A 72 7.04 43.28 40.08
CA ASN A 72 7.70 44.12 39.08
C ASN A 72 9.23 44.00 38.93
N ASN A 73 9.64 43.41 37.81
CA ASN A 73 10.76 43.94 37.03
C ASN A 73 10.52 43.68 35.54
N GLU A 74 10.06 44.74 34.88
CA GLU A 74 10.41 45.22 33.54
C GLU A 74 10.75 44.19 32.46
N LEU A 75 9.81 44.08 31.51
CA LEU A 75 10.00 43.65 30.12
C LEU A 75 11.11 44.45 29.45
N ARG A 76 12.36 44.03 29.64
CA ARG A 76 13.51 44.54 28.88
C ARG A 76 13.40 44.06 27.44
N ARG A 77 12.88 44.96 26.58
CA ARG A 77 12.89 44.86 25.11
C ARG A 77 14.24 44.32 24.63
N ARG A 78 14.24 43.11 24.07
CA ARG A 78 15.40 42.51 23.41
C ARG A 78 15.64 43.26 22.10
N ASN A 79 16.67 44.09 22.07
CA ASN A 79 17.17 44.72 20.86
C ASN A 79 17.46 43.63 19.81
N ARG A 80 16.83 43.73 18.64
CA ARG A 80 17.22 42.98 17.45
C ARG A 80 18.58 43.54 16.99
N SER A 81 19.67 42.94 17.49
CA SER A 81 20.96 43.08 16.83
C SER A 81 20.82 42.48 15.43
N LYS A 82 21.25 43.25 14.44
CA LYS A 82 21.32 42.89 13.04
C LYS A 82 22.55 41.99 12.87
N ASP A 83 22.62 40.90 13.62
CA ASP A 83 23.66 39.89 13.45
C ASP A 83 23.38 39.19 12.14
N LYS A 84 24.37 39.25 11.22
CA LYS A 84 24.43 38.30 10.12
C LYS A 84 24.30 36.93 10.76
N SER A 85 23.17 36.25 10.52
CA SER A 85 22.95 34.89 10.96
C SER A 85 23.91 33.99 10.17
N GLU A 86 25.17 33.93 10.62
CA GLU A 86 26.09 32.91 10.20
C GLU A 86 25.54 31.59 10.71
N PHE A 87 25.25 30.71 9.76
CA PHE A 87 24.68 29.42 10.03
C PHE A 87 25.74 28.55 10.71
N ASP A 88 25.46 28.10 11.93
CA ASP A 88 26.33 27.18 12.65
C ASP A 88 26.12 25.75 12.15
N GLU A 89 27.03 25.28 11.29
CA GLU A 89 27.04 23.94 10.70
C GLU A 89 27.09 22.83 11.77
N THR A 90 27.56 23.12 12.98
CA THR A 90 27.61 22.11 14.06
C THR A 90 26.23 21.73 14.59
N ASN A 91 25.22 22.60 14.43
CA ASN A 91 23.82 22.30 14.75
C ASN A 91 23.07 21.55 13.62
N ALA A 92 23.73 21.35 12.48
CA ALA A 92 23.18 20.70 11.28
C ALA A 92 23.52 19.20 11.21
N GLN A 93 23.49 18.49 12.34
CA GLN A 93 23.72 17.04 12.36
C GLN A 93 22.39 16.28 12.25
N ILE A 94 22.40 15.17 11.51
CA ILE A 94 21.31 14.18 11.51
C ILE A 94 21.83 12.89 12.10
N PHE A 95 21.12 12.37 13.09
CA PHE A 95 21.35 11.01 13.59
C PHE A 95 20.48 10.01 12.82
N ARG A 96 21.13 8.95 12.32
CA ARG A 96 20.47 7.79 11.73
C ARG A 96 20.24 6.75 12.82
N ILE A 97 18.99 6.45 13.10
CA ILE A 97 18.58 5.50 14.13
C ILE A 97 17.86 4.33 13.46
N LYS A 98 18.29 3.11 13.80
CA LYS A 98 17.57 1.90 13.39
C LYS A 98 16.31 1.78 14.24
N LEU A 99 15.17 1.60 13.59
CA LEU A 99 13.91 1.34 14.25
C LEU A 99 14.02 0.07 15.08
N ASP A 100 13.86 0.24 16.38
CA ASP A 100 13.77 -0.84 17.34
C ASP A 100 12.30 -1.17 17.62
N GLU A 101 12.06 -2.30 18.27
CA GLU A 101 10.71 -2.79 18.54
C GLU A 101 9.87 -1.79 19.35
N ASP A 102 10.42 -1.22 20.42
CA ASP A 102 9.71 -0.27 21.27
C ASP A 102 9.39 1.05 20.54
N HIS A 103 10.27 1.44 19.61
CA HIS A 103 10.04 2.59 18.74
C HIS A 103 8.92 2.36 17.72
N LEU A 104 8.63 1.12 17.33
CA LEU A 104 7.54 0.78 16.41
C LEU A 104 6.20 0.70 17.15
N ARG A 105 6.18 0.10 18.35
CA ARG A 105 4.97 -0.05 19.18
C ARG A 105 4.37 1.29 19.62
N SER A 106 5.21 2.30 19.80
CA SER A 106 4.79 3.66 20.19
C SER A 106 4.24 4.50 19.02
N ARG A 107 4.25 3.99 17.78
CA ARG A 107 3.76 4.73 16.60
C ARG A 107 2.25 4.66 16.47
N MET A 108 1.70 5.75 15.94
CA MET A 108 0.29 5.82 15.58
C MET A 108 -0.02 4.80 14.49
N TYR A 109 -1.18 4.14 14.58
CA TYR A 109 -1.64 3.08 13.68
C TYR A 109 -0.85 1.76 13.69
N PHE A 110 0.01 1.53 14.68
CA PHE A 110 0.72 0.27 14.82
C PHE A 110 -0.24 -0.93 15.02
N THR A 111 -1.30 -0.74 15.80
CA THR A 111 -2.30 -1.78 16.05
C THR A 111 -3.10 -2.13 14.80
N GLU A 112 -3.50 -1.15 13.99
CA GLU A 112 -4.14 -1.39 12.70
C GLU A 112 -3.20 -2.08 11.71
N TYR A 113 -1.94 -1.66 11.62
CA TYR A 113 -0.94 -2.33 10.79
C TYR A 113 -0.75 -3.79 11.18
N ASN A 114 -0.56 -4.06 12.47
CA ASN A 114 -0.38 -5.42 12.98
C ASN A 114 -1.60 -6.29 12.70
N SER A 115 -2.81 -5.78 13.00
CA SER A 115 -4.05 -6.50 12.72
C SER A 115 -4.24 -6.79 11.24
N LEU A 116 -3.95 -5.82 10.36
CA LEU A 116 -4.10 -6.01 8.92
C LEU A 116 -3.12 -7.05 8.39
N PHE A 117 -1.86 -6.99 8.82
CA PHE A 117 -0.82 -7.94 8.41
C PHE A 117 -1.21 -9.37 8.79
N VAL A 118 -1.62 -9.58 10.05
CA VAL A 118 -2.02 -10.90 10.56
C VAL A 118 -3.22 -11.45 9.80
N VAL A 119 -4.29 -10.66 9.64
CA VAL A 119 -5.51 -11.10 8.95
C VAL A 119 -5.25 -11.40 7.48
N SER A 120 -4.43 -10.60 6.80
CA SER A 120 -4.09 -10.81 5.38
C SER A 120 -3.27 -12.08 5.18
N PHE A 121 -2.28 -12.32 6.05
CA PHE A 121 -1.47 -13.53 5.98
C PHE A 121 -2.29 -14.78 6.32
N LEU A 122 -3.19 -14.68 7.32
CA LEU A 122 -4.13 -15.74 7.67
C LEU A 122 -5.03 -16.11 6.48
N SER A 123 -5.62 -15.11 5.82
CA SER A 123 -6.47 -15.30 4.65
C SER A 123 -5.72 -15.98 3.50
N LEU A 124 -4.50 -15.52 3.20
CA LEU A 124 -3.65 -16.13 2.18
C LEU A 124 -3.34 -17.60 2.48
N SER A 125 -2.93 -17.90 3.72
CA SER A 125 -2.64 -19.28 4.12
C SER A 125 -3.87 -20.18 4.09
N SER A 126 -5.05 -19.66 4.44
CA SER A 126 -6.31 -20.39 4.30
C SER A 126 -6.65 -20.70 2.84
N PHE A 127 -6.44 -19.76 1.91
CA PHE A 127 -6.64 -20.02 0.48
C PHE A 127 -5.64 -21.04 -0.08
N LEU A 128 -4.37 -20.96 0.33
CA LEU A 128 -3.35 -21.94 -0.08
C LEU A 128 -3.66 -23.34 0.43
N LEU A 129 -4.10 -23.45 1.69
CA LEU A 129 -4.51 -24.73 2.27
C LEU A 129 -5.70 -25.32 1.49
N GLN A 130 -6.69 -24.49 1.16
CA GLN A 130 -7.86 -24.92 0.40
C GLN A 130 -7.48 -25.44 -0.99
N LYS A 131 -6.56 -24.75 -1.68
CA LYS A 131 -6.05 -25.19 -2.99
C LYS A 131 -5.31 -26.53 -2.91
N TYR A 132 -4.64 -26.81 -1.79
CA TYR A 132 -3.92 -28.06 -1.59
C TYR A 132 -4.87 -29.24 -1.26
N PHE A 133 -5.91 -29.00 -0.46
CA PHE A 133 -6.78 -30.05 0.05
C PHE A 133 -8.02 -30.38 -0.80
N SER A 134 -8.36 -29.60 -1.84
CA SER A 134 -9.35 -29.89 -2.91
C SER A 134 -10.65 -30.62 -2.52
N VAL A 135 -11.18 -30.50 -1.30
CA VAL A 135 -12.28 -31.35 -0.80
C VAL A 135 -13.20 -30.62 0.20
N ASP A 136 -14.49 -31.00 0.14
CA ASP A 136 -15.69 -30.74 0.97
C ASP A 136 -16.23 -29.31 1.18
N ASP A 137 -17.51 -29.17 0.82
CA ASP A 137 -18.36 -27.97 0.76
C ASP A 137 -18.41 -27.15 2.06
N LYS A 138 -18.35 -27.81 3.22
CA LYS A 138 -18.45 -27.15 4.53
C LYS A 138 -17.16 -26.47 4.96
N GLY A 139 -16.01 -26.83 4.38
CA GLY A 139 -14.72 -26.18 4.63
C GLY A 139 -14.52 -24.89 3.82
N LEU A 140 -15.43 -24.58 2.88
CA LEU A 140 -15.29 -23.43 1.98
C LEU A 140 -15.70 -22.10 2.63
N LEU A 141 -16.61 -22.16 3.62
CA LEU A 141 -17.15 -20.97 4.27
C LEU A 141 -16.07 -20.20 5.04
N PHE A 142 -15.13 -20.88 5.68
CA PHE A 142 -14.14 -20.25 6.54
C PHE A 142 -13.13 -19.38 5.76
N PRO A 143 -12.46 -19.85 4.69
CA PRO A 143 -11.59 -19.00 3.87
C PRO A 143 -12.36 -17.85 3.20
N LEU A 144 -13.60 -18.09 2.79
CA LEU A 144 -14.46 -17.07 2.18
C LEU A 144 -14.76 -15.94 3.17
N VAL A 145 -15.28 -16.27 4.35
CA VAL A 145 -15.59 -15.28 5.42
C VAL A 145 -14.32 -14.55 5.84
N LEU A 146 -13.21 -15.26 6.02
CA LEU A 146 -11.93 -14.67 6.39
C LEU A 146 -11.41 -13.71 5.30
N GLY A 147 -11.57 -14.06 4.02
CA GLY A 147 -11.27 -13.20 2.88
C GLY A 147 -12.09 -11.91 2.89
N PHE A 148 -13.40 -12.01 3.13
CA PHE A 148 -14.26 -10.82 3.25
C PHE A 148 -13.90 -9.96 4.46
N ILE A 149 -13.59 -10.56 5.61
CA ILE A 149 -13.10 -9.82 6.79
C ILE A 149 -11.81 -9.08 6.44
N ALA A 150 -10.88 -9.73 5.74
CA ALA A 150 -9.63 -9.12 5.30
C ALA A 150 -9.87 -7.95 4.35
N LEU A 151 -10.74 -8.09 3.35
CA LEU A 151 -11.14 -6.99 2.46
C LEU A 151 -11.73 -5.81 3.23
N CYS A 152 -12.71 -6.06 4.11
CA CYS A 152 -13.32 -5.03 4.94
C CYS A 152 -12.28 -4.31 5.81
N LYS A 153 -11.34 -5.05 6.40
CA LYS A 153 -10.23 -4.46 7.19
C LYS A 153 -9.35 -3.55 6.33
N VAL A 154 -9.00 -3.95 5.10
CA VAL A 154 -8.24 -3.10 4.17
C VAL A 154 -9.02 -1.83 3.84
N PHE A 155 -10.30 -1.94 3.48
CA PHE A 155 -11.12 -0.77 3.15
C PHE A 155 -11.30 0.18 4.33
N VAL A 156 -11.54 -0.33 5.53
CA VAL A 156 -11.62 0.50 6.75
C VAL A 156 -10.28 1.19 7.04
N ALA A 157 -9.16 0.48 6.87
CA ALA A 157 -7.84 1.08 7.03
C ALA A 157 -7.63 2.21 6.00
N LEU A 158 -7.91 1.96 4.72
CA LEU A 158 -7.80 2.98 3.66
C LEU A 158 -8.73 4.17 3.88
N ALA A 159 -9.97 3.93 4.33
CA ALA A 159 -10.93 4.98 4.67
C ALA A 159 -10.42 5.86 5.81
N LYS A 160 -9.98 5.26 6.93
CA LYS A 160 -9.36 6.00 8.06
C LYS A 160 -8.20 6.86 7.58
N ILE A 161 -7.34 6.30 6.73
CA ILE A 161 -6.18 6.99 6.18
C ILE A 161 -6.56 8.16 5.26
N SER A 162 -7.61 8.00 4.45
CA SER A 162 -8.11 9.08 3.58
C SER A 162 -8.73 10.24 4.36
N ILE A 163 -9.35 9.95 5.51
CA ILE A 163 -9.95 10.95 6.39
C ILE A 163 -8.86 11.75 7.12
N GLU A 164 -7.77 11.08 7.51
CA GLU A 164 -6.66 11.69 8.24
C GLU A 164 -6.17 12.98 7.56
N ARG A 165 -6.27 14.10 8.27
CA ARG A 165 -6.03 15.45 7.72
C ARG A 165 -4.54 15.73 7.52
N SER A 166 -3.71 15.15 8.37
CA SER A 166 -2.25 15.28 8.36
C SER A 166 -1.59 14.44 7.27
N ALA A 167 -2.28 13.40 6.80
CA ALA A 167 -1.73 12.46 5.83
C ALA A 167 -1.82 13.01 4.39
N SER A 168 -2.93 13.62 3.98
CA SER A 168 -3.15 13.97 2.57
C SER A 168 -3.50 15.43 2.34
N LYS A 169 -2.91 15.99 1.28
CA LYS A 169 -3.19 17.36 0.82
C LYS A 169 -4.65 17.48 0.40
N ARG A 170 -5.26 18.64 0.62
CA ARG A 170 -6.66 18.89 0.20
C ARG A 170 -6.86 18.69 -1.31
N SER A 171 -5.85 18.97 -2.13
CA SER A 171 -5.85 18.71 -3.57
C SER A 171 -5.87 17.21 -3.90
N GLU A 172 -5.08 16.39 -3.21
CA GLU A 172 -5.07 14.94 -3.38
C GLU A 172 -6.41 14.31 -3.00
N LYS A 173 -7.06 14.82 -1.94
CA LYS A 173 -8.42 14.37 -1.57
C LYS A 173 -9.45 14.68 -2.66
N LYS A 174 -9.38 15.86 -3.27
CA LYS A 174 -10.25 16.22 -4.41
C LYS A 174 -9.98 15.34 -5.63
N LEU A 175 -8.73 15.09 -5.96
CA LEU A 175 -8.35 14.21 -7.07
C LEU A 175 -8.79 12.77 -6.83
N SER A 176 -8.62 12.25 -5.60
CA SER A 176 -9.13 10.94 -5.19
C SER A 176 -10.65 10.82 -5.42
N LEU A 177 -11.43 11.85 -5.10
CA LEU A 177 -12.88 11.87 -5.37
C LEU A 177 -13.18 11.85 -6.88
N ILE A 178 -12.48 12.68 -7.66
CA ILE A 178 -12.64 12.72 -9.13
C ILE A 178 -12.32 11.35 -9.74
N PHE A 179 -11.20 10.74 -9.34
CA PHE A 179 -10.81 9.41 -9.82
C PHE A 179 -11.77 8.31 -9.35
N GLY A 180 -12.37 8.44 -8.17
CA GLY A 180 -13.46 7.58 -7.72
C GLY A 180 -14.69 7.69 -8.63
N ALA A 181 -15.13 8.92 -8.95
CA ALA A 181 -16.24 9.14 -9.87
C ALA A 181 -15.95 8.59 -11.28
N LEU A 182 -14.73 8.79 -11.80
CA LEU A 182 -14.30 8.18 -13.05
C LEU A 182 -14.31 6.65 -12.97
N GLY A 183 -13.82 6.07 -11.86
CA GLY A 183 -13.86 4.64 -11.61
C GLY A 183 -15.28 4.07 -11.61
N PHE A 184 -16.27 4.82 -11.11
CA PHE A 184 -17.68 4.43 -11.17
C PHE A 184 -18.19 4.38 -12.62
N VAL A 185 -17.90 5.41 -13.41
CA VAL A 185 -18.29 5.47 -14.83
C VAL A 185 -17.64 4.34 -15.63
N PHE A 186 -16.34 4.11 -15.43
CA PHE A 186 -15.65 2.97 -16.07
C PHE A 186 -16.21 1.62 -15.60
N GLY A 187 -16.57 1.50 -14.31
CA GLY A 187 -17.22 0.30 -13.78
C GLY A 187 -18.55 0.01 -14.49
N ILE A 188 -19.38 1.03 -14.73
CA ILE A 188 -20.64 0.86 -15.47
C ILE A 188 -20.36 0.44 -16.91
N ILE A 189 -19.41 1.10 -17.58
CA ILE A 189 -19.05 0.80 -18.97
C ILE A 189 -18.56 -0.65 -19.12
N ILE A 190 -17.73 -1.11 -18.19
CA ILE A 190 -17.18 -2.48 -18.19
C ILE A 190 -18.27 -3.49 -17.84
N SER A 191 -19.05 -3.25 -16.77
CA SER A 191 -20.11 -4.17 -16.34
C SER A 191 -21.30 -4.26 -17.29
N ALA A 192 -21.62 -3.18 -18.01
CA ALA A 192 -22.65 -3.16 -19.04
C ALA A 192 -22.18 -3.72 -20.40
N GLY A 193 -20.91 -4.13 -20.52
CA GLY A 193 -20.40 -4.78 -21.73
C GLY A 193 -20.36 -3.86 -22.96
N VAL A 194 -20.25 -2.53 -22.78
CA VAL A 194 -20.28 -1.55 -23.89
C VAL A 194 -19.07 -1.70 -24.83
N PHE A 195 -17.94 -2.25 -24.34
CA PHE A 195 -16.71 -2.48 -25.12
C PHE A 195 -16.26 -3.95 -25.13
N PRO A 196 -17.00 -4.86 -25.79
CA PRO A 196 -16.70 -6.29 -25.77
C PRO A 196 -15.40 -6.65 -26.52
N LYS A 197 -14.90 -5.75 -27.36
CA LYS A 197 -13.62 -5.91 -28.10
C LYS A 197 -12.41 -5.31 -27.38
N GLY A 198 -12.63 -4.48 -26.35
CA GLY A 198 -11.56 -3.80 -25.62
C GLY A 198 -11.12 -4.57 -24.38
N PHE A 199 -12.08 -5.17 -23.68
CA PHE A 199 -11.86 -5.87 -22.42
C PHE A 199 -12.35 -7.30 -22.50
N ASP A 200 -11.61 -8.20 -21.85
CA ASP A 200 -11.80 -9.65 -21.94
C ASP A 200 -12.89 -10.21 -21.01
N PHE A 201 -13.60 -9.33 -20.28
CA PHE A 201 -14.63 -9.72 -19.31
C PHE A 201 -16.01 -9.51 -19.91
N GLN A 202 -16.66 -10.62 -20.21
CA GLN A 202 -18.09 -10.66 -20.46
C GLN A 202 -18.75 -11.16 -19.19
N LEU A 203 -18.98 -10.23 -18.25
CA LEU A 203 -20.08 -10.44 -17.30
C LEU A 203 -21.32 -10.54 -18.18
N GLY A 204 -22.01 -11.68 -18.18
CA GLY A 204 -23.19 -11.92 -19.04
C GLY A 204 -24.35 -10.95 -18.73
N SER A 205 -25.60 -11.37 -18.91
CA SER A 205 -26.74 -10.59 -18.44
C SER A 205 -26.81 -10.59 -16.91
N VAL A 206 -25.93 -9.80 -16.29
CA VAL A 206 -25.91 -9.53 -14.86
C VAL A 206 -27.00 -8.52 -14.54
N ASP A 207 -27.71 -8.72 -13.44
CA ASP A 207 -28.74 -7.78 -12.99
C ASP A 207 -28.16 -6.37 -12.83
N ALA A 208 -28.93 -5.36 -13.25
CA ALA A 208 -28.53 -3.96 -13.18
C ALA A 208 -28.06 -3.55 -11.76
N PHE A 209 -28.67 -4.14 -10.72
CA PHE A 209 -28.28 -3.94 -9.33
C PHE A 209 -26.84 -4.42 -9.05
N CYS A 210 -26.48 -5.62 -9.51
CA CYS A 210 -25.12 -6.16 -9.38
C CYS A 210 -24.10 -5.33 -10.15
N CYS A 211 -24.45 -4.83 -11.34
CA CYS A 211 -23.60 -3.90 -12.08
C CYS A 211 -23.32 -2.61 -11.30
N ILE A 212 -24.34 -2.05 -10.63
CA ILE A 212 -24.18 -0.87 -9.77
C ILE A 212 -23.25 -1.18 -8.58
N LEU A 213 -23.42 -2.33 -7.92
CA LEU A 213 -22.57 -2.73 -6.79
C LEU A 213 -21.10 -2.91 -7.21
N ILE A 214 -20.85 -3.61 -8.33
CA ILE A 214 -19.52 -3.79 -8.90
C ILE A 214 -18.91 -2.42 -9.22
N SER A 215 -19.65 -1.56 -9.91
CA SER A 215 -19.19 -0.23 -10.29
C SER A 215 -18.86 0.64 -9.08
N PHE A 216 -19.68 0.58 -8.02
CA PHE A 216 -19.42 1.28 -6.76
C PHE A 216 -18.15 0.77 -6.08
N SER A 217 -17.92 -0.54 -6.05
CA SER A 217 -16.68 -1.10 -5.49
C SER A 217 -15.44 -0.70 -6.31
N MET A 218 -15.54 -0.68 -7.65
CA MET A 218 -14.48 -0.18 -8.54
C MET A 218 -14.18 1.30 -8.29
N ALA A 219 -15.21 2.11 -8.05
CA ALA A 219 -15.09 3.52 -7.68
C ALA A 219 -14.33 3.71 -6.36
N CYS A 220 -14.71 2.95 -5.32
CA CYS A 220 -14.05 2.98 -4.02
C CYS A 220 -12.57 2.58 -4.12
N ILE A 221 -12.27 1.49 -4.86
CA ILE A 221 -10.90 1.04 -5.11
C ILE A 221 -10.11 2.14 -5.81
N ALA A 222 -10.65 2.75 -6.87
CA ALA A 222 -9.96 3.80 -7.60
C ALA A 222 -9.70 5.06 -6.77
N GLY A 223 -10.69 5.50 -5.99
CA GLY A 223 -10.54 6.65 -5.10
C GLY A 223 -9.49 6.40 -4.02
N PHE A 224 -9.57 5.26 -3.32
CA PHE A 224 -8.67 4.98 -2.19
C PHE A 224 -7.24 4.63 -2.62
N LEU A 225 -7.03 4.02 -3.79
CA LEU A 225 -5.70 3.67 -4.28
C LEU A 225 -4.91 4.85 -4.85
N TYR A 226 -5.56 5.97 -5.17
CA TYR A 226 -4.87 7.14 -5.70
C TYR A 226 -3.75 7.65 -4.77
N MET A 227 -4.03 7.79 -3.46
CA MET A 227 -3.02 8.28 -2.51
C MET A 227 -1.86 7.29 -2.31
N PRO A 228 -2.10 5.98 -2.04
CA PRO A 228 -1.05 4.98 -2.00
C PRO A 228 -0.19 4.93 -3.27
N ALA A 229 -0.80 4.97 -4.46
CA ALA A 229 -0.09 4.90 -5.72
C ALA A 229 0.81 6.13 -5.94
N GLY A 230 0.31 7.34 -5.64
CA GLY A 230 1.09 8.56 -5.73
C GLY A 230 2.28 8.58 -4.77
N ARG A 231 2.10 8.10 -3.53
CA ARG A 231 3.21 7.97 -2.56
C ARG A 231 4.21 6.91 -2.97
N SER A 232 3.76 5.78 -3.53
CA SER A 232 4.64 4.72 -4.01
C SER A 232 5.46 5.17 -5.22
N ALA A 233 4.87 5.95 -6.14
CA ALA A 233 5.58 6.56 -7.24
C ALA A 233 6.64 7.56 -6.76
N ARG A 234 6.32 8.35 -5.73
CA ARG A 234 7.27 9.28 -5.10
C ARG A 234 8.45 8.53 -4.46
N SER A 235 8.19 7.47 -3.70
CA SER A 235 9.23 6.65 -3.08
C SER A 235 10.09 5.93 -4.12
N PHE A 236 9.46 5.43 -5.19
CA PHE A 236 10.17 4.84 -6.33
C PHE A 236 11.12 5.87 -6.96
N TRP A 237 10.62 7.07 -7.29
CA TRP A 237 11.40 8.13 -7.92
C TRP A 237 12.63 8.53 -7.08
N VAL A 238 12.46 8.71 -5.76
CA VAL A 238 13.57 9.03 -4.84
C VAL A 238 14.64 7.93 -4.81
N GLY A 239 14.24 6.67 -4.94
CA GLY A 239 15.16 5.52 -4.90
C GLY A 239 15.91 5.25 -6.21
N THR A 240 15.32 5.62 -7.35
CA THR A 240 15.82 5.27 -8.69
C THR A 240 16.43 6.45 -9.42
N ASP A 241 15.77 7.61 -9.43
CA ASP A 241 16.14 8.80 -10.20
C ASP A 241 16.55 9.95 -9.24
N GLN A 242 17.77 9.89 -8.72
CA GLN A 242 18.33 11.01 -7.94
C GLN A 242 18.82 12.10 -8.90
N ILE A 243 18.06 13.20 -9.01
CA ILE A 243 18.55 14.39 -9.70
C ILE A 243 19.69 15.01 -8.88
N ARG A 244 20.88 15.07 -9.50
CA ARG A 244 22.07 15.91 -9.21
C ARG A 244 22.75 15.81 -7.83
N SER A 245 22.07 15.46 -6.76
CA SER A 245 22.69 15.22 -5.45
C SER A 245 22.94 13.72 -5.27
N ASN A 246 24.11 13.23 -5.70
CA ASN A 246 24.53 11.83 -5.51
C ASN A 246 24.83 11.57 -4.03
N LEU A 247 23.78 11.58 -3.20
CA LEU A 247 23.85 11.29 -1.79
C LEU A 247 23.79 9.78 -1.63
N SER A 248 24.95 9.18 -1.39
CA SER A 248 25.11 7.75 -1.11
C SER A 248 24.17 7.28 0.00
N ILE A 249 23.83 8.15 0.97
CA ILE A 249 22.91 7.86 2.08
C ILE A 249 21.44 7.66 1.64
N ILE A 250 21.03 8.24 0.51
CA ILE A 250 19.66 8.14 -0.02
C ILE A 250 19.53 6.95 -0.98
N SER A 251 20.64 6.54 -1.61
CA SER A 251 20.61 5.46 -2.59
C SER A 251 20.14 4.15 -1.97
N CYS A 252 19.08 3.58 -2.55
CA CYS A 252 18.71 2.20 -2.26
C CYS A 252 19.86 1.32 -2.80
N GLY A 253 20.33 0.36 -1.99
CA GLY A 253 21.32 -0.61 -2.45
C GLY A 253 20.85 -1.29 -3.75
N TRP A 254 21.79 -1.83 -4.53
CA TRP A 254 21.50 -2.42 -5.85
C TRP A 254 20.32 -3.41 -5.83
N PHE A 255 20.24 -4.25 -4.80
CA PHE A 255 19.15 -5.21 -4.62
C PHE A 255 17.77 -4.56 -4.50
N GLY A 256 17.63 -3.52 -3.67
CA GLY A 256 16.35 -2.83 -3.50
C GLY A 256 15.93 -2.05 -4.75
N ARG A 257 16.89 -1.48 -5.49
CA ARG A 257 16.62 -0.88 -6.81
C ARG A 257 16.10 -1.91 -7.81
N MET A 258 16.73 -3.09 -7.88
CA MET A 258 16.27 -4.17 -8.74
C MET A 258 14.84 -4.60 -8.40
N ILE A 259 14.51 -4.78 -7.11
CA ILE A 259 13.14 -5.11 -6.69
C ILE A 259 12.14 -4.02 -7.13
N LEU A 260 12.47 -2.75 -6.94
CA LEU A 260 11.58 -1.65 -7.34
C LEU A 260 11.32 -1.65 -8.84
N TYR A 261 12.36 -1.79 -9.68
CA TYR A 261 12.22 -1.86 -11.13
C TYR A 261 11.43 -3.07 -11.59
N VAL A 262 11.77 -4.26 -11.10
CA VAL A 262 11.07 -5.51 -11.45
C VAL A 262 9.61 -5.41 -11.05
N ASN A 263 9.30 -4.92 -9.84
CA ASN A 263 7.94 -4.73 -9.39
C ASN A 263 7.14 -3.78 -10.30
N TYR A 264 7.73 -2.65 -10.69
CA TYR A 264 7.08 -1.69 -11.59
C TYR A 264 6.84 -2.30 -12.98
N ILE A 265 7.87 -2.89 -13.60
CA ILE A 265 7.79 -3.49 -14.93
C ILE A 265 6.75 -4.62 -14.94
N VAL A 266 6.81 -5.53 -13.98
CA VAL A 266 5.87 -6.64 -13.89
C VAL A 266 4.45 -6.13 -13.65
N SER A 267 4.24 -5.12 -12.80
CA SER A 267 2.90 -4.58 -12.55
C SER A 267 2.30 -3.91 -13.80
N VAL A 268 3.10 -3.15 -14.56
CA VAL A 268 2.67 -2.53 -15.83
C VAL A 268 2.44 -3.59 -16.89
N PHE A 269 3.35 -4.55 -17.03
CA PHE A 269 3.22 -5.64 -17.99
C PHE A 269 1.94 -6.45 -17.71
N THR A 270 1.75 -6.85 -16.45
CA THR A 270 0.55 -7.55 -16.02
C THR A 270 -0.68 -6.72 -16.38
N SER A 271 -0.79 -5.45 -15.97
CA SER A 271 -1.99 -4.65 -16.24
C SER A 271 -2.35 -4.50 -17.73
N LEU A 272 -1.38 -4.61 -18.64
CA LEU A 272 -1.60 -4.62 -20.09
C LEU A 272 -2.20 -5.94 -20.60
N LEU A 273 -1.96 -7.07 -19.95
CA LEU A 273 -2.51 -8.40 -20.33
C LEU A 273 -4.04 -8.48 -20.22
N TRP A 274 -4.67 -7.51 -19.58
CA TRP A 274 -6.12 -7.38 -19.52
C TRP A 274 -6.73 -6.80 -20.80
N ILE A 275 -5.97 -6.01 -21.55
CA ILE A 275 -6.45 -5.30 -22.74
C ILE A 275 -6.41 -6.26 -23.93
N HIS A 276 -7.57 -6.54 -24.52
CA HIS A 276 -7.75 -7.58 -25.55
C HIS A 276 -6.72 -7.50 -26.71
N PRO A 277 -6.47 -6.34 -27.36
CA PRO A 277 -5.49 -6.27 -28.46
C PRO A 277 -4.04 -6.57 -28.02
N LEU A 278 -3.69 -6.36 -26.75
CA LEU A 278 -2.36 -6.69 -26.24
C LEU A 278 -2.26 -8.16 -25.83
N ALA A 279 -3.36 -8.74 -25.35
CA ALA A 279 -3.47 -10.16 -25.07
C ALA A 279 -3.42 -11.00 -26.36
N GLU A 280 -4.07 -10.56 -27.44
CA GLU A 280 -4.09 -11.25 -28.73
C GLU A 280 -2.69 -11.42 -29.36
N ILE A 281 -1.75 -10.50 -29.11
CA ILE A 281 -0.37 -10.61 -29.59
C ILE A 281 0.33 -11.86 -29.01
N LEU A 282 -0.08 -12.31 -27.82
CA LEU A 282 0.53 -13.42 -27.09
C LEU A 282 -0.22 -14.75 -27.26
N VAL A 283 -1.38 -14.75 -27.91
CA VAL A 283 -2.22 -15.94 -28.09
C VAL A 283 -2.06 -16.47 -29.52
N LYS A 284 -1.83 -17.78 -29.64
CA LYS A 284 -1.73 -18.44 -30.95
C LYS A 284 -3.10 -18.49 -31.63
N ARG A 285 -3.27 -17.82 -32.78
CA ARG A 285 -4.50 -17.89 -33.59
C ARG A 285 -4.44 -19.11 -34.51
N SER A 286 -5.34 -20.08 -34.29
CA SER A 286 -5.34 -21.38 -35.00
C SER A 286 -5.88 -21.36 -36.44
N GLY A 287 -5.91 -20.21 -37.13
CA GLY A 287 -6.48 -20.18 -38.47
C GLY A 287 -6.50 -18.78 -39.08
N ASN A 288 -5.37 -18.36 -39.63
CA ASN A 288 -5.31 -17.66 -40.92
C ASN A 288 -3.83 -17.44 -41.27
N ALA A 289 -3.40 -18.10 -42.34
CA ALA A 289 -2.14 -17.80 -42.99
C ALA A 289 -2.20 -16.35 -43.52
N GLY A 290 -1.35 -15.46 -43.01
CA GLY A 290 -1.26 -14.09 -43.53
C GLY A 290 -0.63 -13.03 -42.63
N GLY A 291 -0.25 -13.34 -41.39
CA GLY A 291 0.43 -12.40 -40.49
C GLY A 291 1.81 -12.91 -40.10
N LEU A 292 2.86 -12.22 -40.55
CA LEU A 292 4.28 -12.60 -40.45
C LEU A 292 4.89 -12.40 -39.04
N VAL A 293 4.17 -12.76 -37.98
CA VAL A 293 4.73 -12.80 -36.61
C VAL A 293 4.45 -14.18 -36.03
N GLY A 294 5.54 -14.87 -35.73
CA GLY A 294 5.62 -16.32 -35.61
C GLY A 294 4.71 -16.97 -34.56
N ASN A 295 4.62 -18.28 -34.73
CA ASN A 295 3.88 -19.30 -34.00
C ASN A 295 4.24 -19.45 -32.49
N VAL A 296 4.65 -18.37 -31.81
CA VAL A 296 5.26 -18.33 -30.47
C VAL A 296 4.22 -18.08 -29.36
N GLY A 297 2.93 -17.98 -29.70
CA GLY A 297 1.86 -17.70 -28.73
C GLY A 297 1.48 -18.91 -27.87
N PHE A 298 1.02 -18.63 -26.64
CA PHE A 298 0.46 -19.64 -25.74
C PHE A 298 -0.86 -20.20 -26.30
N SER A 299 -1.21 -21.43 -25.90
CA SER A 299 -2.57 -21.95 -26.07
C SER A 299 -3.55 -21.10 -25.23
N THR A 300 -4.82 -21.04 -25.61
CA THR A 300 -5.83 -20.23 -24.89
C THR A 300 -5.97 -20.64 -23.41
N SER A 301 -5.86 -21.94 -23.11
CA SER A 301 -5.89 -22.46 -21.72
C SER A 301 -4.61 -22.12 -20.94
N ASP A 302 -3.45 -22.21 -21.58
CA ASP A 302 -2.17 -21.89 -20.93
C ASP A 302 -2.02 -20.40 -20.69
N PHE A 303 -2.56 -19.58 -21.59
CA PHE A 303 -2.63 -18.13 -21.45
C PHE A 303 -3.47 -17.71 -20.24
N GLY A 304 -4.60 -18.36 -19.98
CA GLY A 304 -5.40 -18.13 -18.79
C GLY A 304 -4.62 -18.41 -17.49
N ARG A 305 -3.88 -19.53 -17.44
CA ARG A 305 -3.02 -19.88 -16.30
C ARG A 305 -1.87 -18.88 -16.13
N PHE A 306 -1.24 -18.48 -17.25
CA PHE A 306 -0.18 -17.48 -17.26
C PHE A 306 -0.65 -16.14 -16.70
N ARG A 307 -1.85 -15.68 -17.07
CA ARG A 307 -2.45 -14.45 -16.54
C ARG A 307 -2.64 -14.48 -15.03
N VAL A 308 -3.19 -15.58 -14.50
CA VAL A 308 -3.34 -15.78 -13.05
C VAL A 308 -1.98 -15.81 -12.34
N LEU A 309 -0.98 -16.44 -12.96
CA LEU A 309 0.40 -16.45 -12.44
C LEU A 309 1.00 -15.04 -12.41
N CYS A 310 0.81 -14.23 -13.46
CA CYS A 310 1.28 -12.85 -13.53
C CYS A 310 0.63 -11.96 -12.44
N LEU A 311 -0.67 -12.16 -12.17
CA LEU A 311 -1.35 -11.50 -11.06
C LEU A 311 -0.72 -11.87 -9.71
N LEU A 312 -0.54 -13.17 -9.46
CA LEU A 312 0.08 -13.66 -8.23
C LEU A 312 1.49 -13.08 -8.05
N LEU A 313 2.31 -13.16 -9.10
CA LEU A 313 3.67 -12.67 -9.11
C LEU A 313 3.72 -11.16 -8.85
N SER A 314 2.84 -10.39 -9.48
CA SER A 314 2.75 -8.94 -9.24
C SER A 314 2.33 -8.61 -7.80
N GLY A 315 1.36 -9.33 -7.22
CA GLY A 315 0.96 -9.15 -5.83
C GLY A 315 2.09 -9.45 -4.84
N LEU A 316 2.84 -10.54 -5.07
CA LEU A 316 4.00 -10.92 -4.25
C LEU A 316 5.16 -9.93 -4.40
N LEU A 317 5.47 -9.49 -5.61
CA LEU A 317 6.49 -8.47 -5.86
C LEU A 317 6.14 -7.14 -5.20
N GLN A 318 4.87 -6.74 -5.21
CA GLN A 318 4.41 -5.55 -4.50
C GLN A 318 4.62 -5.68 -2.98
N ALA A 319 4.35 -6.86 -2.40
CA ALA A 319 4.63 -7.12 -0.98
C ALA A 319 6.14 -7.01 -0.67
N MET A 320 6.99 -7.59 -1.52
CA MET A 320 8.45 -7.51 -1.38
C MET A 320 8.96 -6.07 -1.54
N ALA A 321 8.32 -5.28 -2.39
CA ALA A 321 8.66 -3.88 -2.64
C ALA A 321 8.22 -2.92 -1.51
N VAL A 322 7.39 -3.34 -0.55
CA VAL A 322 6.96 -2.48 0.57
C VAL A 322 8.15 -1.99 1.38
N ARG A 323 9.08 -2.88 1.75
CA ARG A 323 10.24 -2.54 2.59
C ARG A 323 11.16 -1.51 1.92
N PRO A 324 11.63 -1.69 0.67
CA PRO A 324 12.42 -0.65 0.01
C PRO A 324 11.64 0.65 -0.20
N ASN A 325 10.35 0.60 -0.54
CA ASN A 325 9.52 1.80 -0.65
C ASN A 325 9.42 2.58 0.67
N LEU A 326 9.27 1.87 1.79
CA LEU A 326 9.19 2.51 3.11
C LEU A 326 10.52 3.13 3.54
N GLN A 327 11.64 2.49 3.21
CA GLN A 327 12.96 3.09 3.42
C GLN A 327 13.15 4.34 2.57
N MET A 328 12.69 4.34 1.31
CA MET A 328 12.76 5.53 0.45
C MET A 328 11.86 6.65 0.95
N PHE A 329 10.68 6.32 1.50
CA PHE A 329 9.82 7.30 2.15
C PHE A 329 10.51 7.98 3.35
N LEU A 330 11.21 7.21 4.20
CA LEU A 330 12.01 7.78 5.28
C LEU A 330 13.18 8.63 4.79
N ASN A 331 13.85 8.18 3.71
CA ASN A 331 14.95 8.93 3.09
C ASN A 331 14.49 10.25 2.45
N GLU A 332 13.21 10.37 2.09
CA GLU A 332 12.64 11.60 1.58
C GLU A 332 12.77 12.77 2.58
N ALA A 333 12.63 12.48 3.87
CA ALA A 333 12.81 13.49 4.91
C ALA A 333 14.26 14.02 4.92
N VAL A 334 15.26 13.16 4.70
CA VAL A 334 16.67 13.54 4.57
C VAL A 334 16.92 14.37 3.33
N LEU A 335 16.33 13.97 2.20
CA LEU A 335 16.44 14.74 0.96
C LEU A 335 15.91 16.17 1.17
N SER A 336 14.76 16.31 1.82
CA SER A 336 14.18 17.63 2.09
C SER A 336 14.99 18.47 3.07
N TRP A 337 15.65 17.82 4.03
CA TRP A 337 16.60 18.50 4.90
C TRP A 337 17.82 18.98 4.12
N TYR A 338 18.42 18.12 3.29
CA TYR A 338 19.58 18.45 2.48
C TYR A 338 19.29 19.61 1.50
N GLN A 339 18.15 19.55 0.80
CA GLN A 339 17.73 20.61 -0.11
C GLN A 339 17.53 21.95 0.61
N ARG A 340 17.05 21.94 1.86
CA ARG A 340 16.86 23.16 2.65
C ARG A 340 18.15 23.68 3.25
N LEU A 341 19.04 22.78 3.66
CA LEU A 341 20.37 23.14 4.15
C LEU A 341 21.16 23.91 3.10
N HIS A 342 21.08 23.48 1.83
CA HIS A 342 21.81 24.08 0.72
C HIS A 342 20.99 25.04 -0.15
N GLY A 343 19.69 25.18 0.13
CA GLY A 343 18.76 25.96 -0.71
C GLY A 343 18.65 27.44 -0.33
N SER A 344 19.03 27.82 0.88
CA SER A 344 18.94 29.19 1.36
C SER A 344 20.13 29.58 2.24
N LYS A 345 20.42 30.89 2.31
CA LYS A 345 21.45 31.47 3.18
C LYS A 345 21.12 31.32 4.67
N THR A 346 19.83 31.18 5.00
CA THR A 346 19.31 30.89 6.34
C THR A 346 18.41 29.66 6.24
N PRO A 347 18.90 28.46 6.59
CA PRO A 347 18.12 27.24 6.47
C PRO A 347 17.10 27.12 7.62
N ASP A 348 15.85 26.86 7.26
CA ASP A 348 14.77 26.60 8.23
C ASP A 348 14.86 25.16 8.77
N LEU A 349 15.77 24.94 9.72
CA LEU A 349 16.00 23.64 10.34
C LEU A 349 14.81 23.13 11.18
N GLU A 350 13.98 24.04 11.70
CA GLU A 350 12.79 23.66 12.47
C GLU A 350 11.75 22.96 11.59
N PHE A 351 11.59 23.41 10.34
CA PHE A 351 10.70 22.76 9.38
C PHE A 351 11.21 21.37 9.01
N SER A 352 12.52 21.21 8.76
CA SER A 352 13.07 19.89 8.45
C SER A 352 12.95 18.92 9.62
N ARG A 353 13.14 19.41 10.85
CA ARG A 353 12.92 18.62 12.08
C ARG A 353 11.45 18.18 12.18
N ALA A 354 10.51 19.11 12.01
CA ALA A 354 9.08 18.80 12.02
C ALA A 354 8.72 17.78 10.93
N LYS A 355 9.29 17.92 9.74
CA LYS A 355 9.07 16.98 8.63
C LYS A 355 9.62 15.58 8.92
N MET A 356 10.84 15.46 9.48
CA MET A 356 11.41 14.17 9.90
C MET A 356 10.55 13.51 10.99
N PHE A 357 10.13 14.29 11.99
CA PHE A 357 9.26 13.80 13.05
C PHE A 357 7.94 13.26 12.47
N LEU A 358 7.33 13.99 11.53
CA LEU A 358 6.09 13.59 10.88
C LEU A 358 6.24 12.27 10.10
N HIS A 359 7.34 12.12 9.32
CA HIS A 359 7.61 10.88 8.57
C HIS A 359 7.81 9.68 9.50
N ASN A 360 8.43 9.90 10.65
CA ASN A 360 8.61 8.86 11.66
C ASN A 360 7.29 8.53 12.39
N HIS A 361 6.51 9.55 12.75
CA HIS A 361 5.25 9.38 13.48
C HIS A 361 4.18 8.64 12.64
N TYR A 362 4.08 8.95 11.34
CA TYR A 362 3.10 8.35 10.42
C TYR A 362 3.65 7.15 9.62
N LEU A 363 4.76 6.54 10.04
CA LEU A 363 5.39 5.43 9.34
C LEU A 363 4.44 4.22 9.16
N CYS A 364 3.73 3.81 10.21
CA CYS A 364 2.81 2.67 10.15
C CYS A 364 1.61 2.95 9.22
N LEU A 365 1.16 4.20 9.14
CA LEU A 365 0.14 4.63 8.18
C LEU A 365 0.62 4.47 6.74
N VAL A 366 1.86 4.83 6.46
CA VAL A 366 2.46 4.69 5.12
C VAL A 366 2.71 3.21 4.79
N ALA A 367 3.13 2.42 5.77
CA ALA A 367 3.25 0.97 5.62
C ALA A 367 1.91 0.34 5.22
N LEU A 368 0.81 0.71 5.88
CA LEU A 368 -0.55 0.28 5.52
C LEU A 368 -0.90 0.63 4.08
N GLN A 369 -0.57 1.84 3.62
CA GLN A 369 -0.83 2.24 2.24
C GLN A 369 -0.03 1.43 1.21
N PHE A 370 1.23 1.10 1.49
CA PHE A 370 2.04 0.29 0.57
C PHE A 370 1.65 -1.18 0.56
N VAL A 371 1.17 -1.72 1.69
CA VAL A 371 0.69 -3.10 1.80
C VAL A 371 -0.69 -3.29 1.15
N ALA A 372 -1.56 -2.28 1.23
CA ALA A 372 -2.95 -2.41 0.80
C ALA A 372 -3.15 -2.87 -0.67
N PRO A 373 -2.46 -2.32 -1.69
CA PRO A 373 -2.61 -2.79 -3.07
C PRO A 373 -2.26 -4.28 -3.24
N SER A 374 -1.14 -4.72 -2.66
CA SER A 374 -0.70 -6.11 -2.71
C SER A 374 -1.72 -7.06 -2.07
N VAL A 375 -2.20 -6.70 -0.88
CA VAL A 375 -3.19 -7.49 -0.14
C VAL A 375 -4.52 -7.57 -0.91
N LEU A 376 -5.00 -6.47 -1.49
CA LEU A 376 -6.22 -6.47 -2.29
C LEU A 376 -6.10 -7.41 -3.50
N VAL A 377 -4.99 -7.33 -4.25
CA VAL A 377 -4.76 -8.21 -5.42
C VAL A 377 -4.76 -9.67 -5.02
N ILE A 378 -4.03 -10.02 -3.96
CA ILE A 378 -3.88 -11.41 -3.50
C ILE A 378 -5.20 -11.96 -2.95
N ILE A 379 -5.96 -11.17 -2.17
CA ILE A 379 -7.23 -11.63 -1.63
C ILE A 379 -8.28 -11.79 -2.73
N PHE A 380 -8.42 -10.81 -3.65
CA PHE A 380 -9.35 -10.93 -4.77
C PHE A 380 -8.99 -12.11 -5.68
N LEU A 381 -7.69 -12.35 -5.91
CA LEU A 381 -7.22 -13.53 -6.64
C LEU A 381 -7.53 -14.84 -5.90
N GLY A 382 -7.33 -14.87 -4.58
CA GLY A 382 -7.68 -16.01 -3.74
C GLY A 382 -9.16 -16.35 -3.78
N LEU A 383 -10.01 -15.32 -3.66
CA LEU A 383 -11.47 -15.45 -3.80
C LEU A 383 -11.88 -15.95 -5.19
N SER A 384 -11.17 -15.56 -6.25
CA SER A 384 -11.47 -16.02 -7.62
C SER A 384 -11.19 -17.50 -7.86
N GLN A 385 -10.32 -18.11 -7.04
CA GLN A 385 -9.95 -19.53 -7.16
C GLN A 385 -10.88 -20.46 -6.37
N ILE A 386 -11.88 -19.91 -5.70
CA ILE A 386 -12.84 -20.67 -4.92
C ILE A 386 -14.00 -21.12 -5.82
N ASP A 387 -14.16 -22.43 -5.99
CA ASP A 387 -15.33 -23.01 -6.66
C ASP A 387 -16.52 -23.08 -5.66
N LEU A 388 -17.48 -22.16 -5.77
CA LEU A 388 -18.74 -22.19 -5.00
C LEU A 388 -19.82 -23.06 -5.66
N ARG A 389 -19.47 -23.95 -6.59
CA ARG A 389 -20.43 -24.80 -7.32
C ARG A 389 -21.32 -25.65 -6.39
N SER A 390 -20.89 -25.89 -5.16
CA SER A 390 -21.62 -26.64 -4.15
C SER A 390 -22.52 -25.82 -3.22
N PHE A 391 -22.44 -24.49 -3.22
CA PHE A 391 -23.38 -23.64 -2.49
C PHE A 391 -24.70 -23.51 -3.28
N ALA A 392 -25.50 -24.58 -3.26
CA ALA A 392 -26.80 -24.68 -3.95
C ALA A 392 -27.90 -23.72 -3.45
N VAL A 393 -27.59 -22.71 -2.61
CA VAL A 393 -28.60 -21.96 -1.82
C VAL A 393 -28.64 -20.45 -2.09
N SER A 394 -27.91 -19.90 -3.06
CA SER A 394 -27.96 -18.44 -3.31
C SER A 394 -28.49 -18.04 -4.70
N GLN A 395 -29.72 -18.47 -5.01
CA GLN A 395 -30.55 -17.88 -6.08
C GLN A 395 -31.01 -16.44 -5.77
N LEU A 396 -30.71 -15.90 -4.57
CA LEU A 396 -31.31 -14.65 -4.12
C LEU A 396 -30.63 -13.36 -4.64
N VAL A 397 -29.43 -13.46 -5.23
CA VAL A 397 -28.63 -12.27 -5.65
C VAL A 397 -28.04 -12.40 -7.05
N CYS A 398 -27.91 -13.62 -7.58
CA CYS A 398 -27.52 -13.84 -8.97
C CYS A 398 -28.78 -14.17 -9.76
N GLY A 399 -29.12 -13.36 -10.76
CA GLY A 399 -30.01 -13.78 -11.85
C GLY A 399 -29.47 -15.01 -12.60
N SER A 400 -29.82 -15.15 -13.88
CA SER A 400 -29.63 -16.35 -14.73
C SER A 400 -28.26 -17.10 -14.76
N LEU A 401 -27.21 -16.63 -14.07
CA LEU A 401 -25.89 -17.25 -13.99
C LEU A 401 -25.67 -17.96 -12.63
N PRO A 402 -24.96 -19.11 -12.59
CA PRO A 402 -24.60 -19.76 -11.33
C PRO A 402 -23.69 -18.85 -10.49
N CYS A 403 -24.07 -18.60 -9.23
CA CYS A 403 -23.42 -17.67 -8.30
C CYS A 403 -21.89 -17.89 -8.14
N SER A 404 -21.42 -19.14 -8.32
CA SER A 404 -20.00 -19.48 -8.31
C SER A 404 -19.20 -18.83 -9.43
N GLU A 405 -19.71 -18.88 -10.65
CA GLU A 405 -18.99 -18.33 -11.81
C GLU A 405 -18.97 -16.81 -11.75
N PHE A 406 -20.04 -16.21 -11.21
CA PHE A 406 -20.12 -14.79 -10.95
C PHE A 406 -19.07 -14.32 -9.92
N VAL A 407 -18.97 -14.94 -8.74
CA VAL A 407 -17.98 -14.56 -7.72
C VAL A 407 -16.55 -14.74 -8.22
N GLY A 408 -16.28 -15.83 -8.95
CA GLY A 408 -14.99 -16.09 -9.57
C GLY A 408 -14.58 -14.99 -10.56
N GLN A 409 -15.49 -14.65 -11.48
CA GLN A 409 -15.26 -13.61 -12.49
C GLN A 409 -15.13 -12.22 -11.87
N VAL A 410 -15.97 -11.88 -10.88
CA VAL A 410 -15.91 -10.58 -10.18
C VAL A 410 -14.62 -10.46 -9.37
N GLY A 411 -14.21 -11.52 -8.66
CA GLY A 411 -12.94 -11.53 -7.91
C GLY A 411 -11.75 -11.31 -8.84
N LEU A 412 -11.72 -12.00 -9.97
CA LEU A 412 -10.66 -11.83 -10.97
C LEU A 412 -10.71 -10.41 -11.56
N LEU A 413 -11.90 -9.91 -11.90
CA LEU A 413 -12.12 -8.53 -12.38
C LEU A 413 -11.55 -7.48 -11.40
N MET A 414 -11.84 -7.63 -10.11
CA MET A 414 -11.39 -6.71 -9.07
C MET A 414 -9.87 -6.76 -8.86
N SER A 415 -9.27 -7.96 -8.86
CA SER A 415 -7.82 -8.13 -8.70
C SER A 415 -7.04 -7.37 -9.78
N TRP A 416 -7.50 -7.52 -11.02
CA TRP A 416 -6.97 -6.79 -12.16
C TRP A 416 -7.24 -5.29 -12.12
N TRP A 417 -8.46 -4.87 -11.74
CA TRP A 417 -8.79 -3.46 -11.60
C TRP A 417 -7.86 -2.75 -10.61
N VAL A 418 -7.58 -3.39 -9.47
CA VAL A 418 -6.62 -2.89 -8.48
C VAL A 418 -5.24 -2.66 -9.11
N LEU A 419 -4.70 -3.65 -9.84
CA LEU A 419 -3.40 -3.52 -10.51
C LEU A 419 -3.40 -2.47 -11.62
N PHE A 420 -4.45 -2.44 -12.44
CA PHE A 420 -4.58 -1.49 -13.52
C PHE A 420 -4.61 -0.06 -12.99
N VAL A 421 -5.46 0.23 -12.02
CA VAL A 421 -5.57 1.56 -11.43
C VAL A 421 -4.28 1.96 -10.71
N TRP A 422 -3.69 1.06 -9.91
CA TRP A 422 -2.44 1.34 -9.23
C TRP A 422 -1.30 1.63 -10.22
N SER A 423 -1.14 0.81 -11.26
CA SER A 423 -0.10 0.99 -12.28
C SER A 423 -0.31 2.26 -13.11
N ALA A 424 -1.55 2.60 -13.46
CA ALA A 424 -1.88 3.82 -14.18
C ALA A 424 -1.55 5.08 -13.37
N PHE A 425 -1.97 5.14 -12.10
CA PHE A 425 -1.66 6.27 -11.21
C PHE A 425 -0.18 6.38 -10.88
N ALA A 426 0.49 5.26 -10.64
CA ALA A 426 1.93 5.25 -10.40
C ALA A 426 2.69 5.77 -11.63
N SER A 427 2.35 5.29 -12.83
CA SER A 427 2.99 5.72 -14.08
C SER A 427 2.73 7.19 -14.40
N ALA A 428 1.49 7.66 -14.25
CA ALA A 428 1.17 9.08 -14.44
C ALA A 428 1.95 9.97 -13.47
N SER A 429 2.01 9.57 -12.18
CA SER A 429 2.78 10.30 -11.17
C SER A 429 4.27 10.34 -11.49
N LEU A 430 4.87 9.23 -11.93
CA LEU A 430 6.28 9.17 -12.34
C LEU A 430 6.57 10.08 -13.54
N VAL A 431 5.68 10.14 -14.52
CA VAL A 431 5.82 11.06 -15.68
C VAL A 431 5.82 12.51 -15.21
N PHE A 432 4.93 12.87 -14.28
CA PHE A 432 4.88 14.23 -13.74
C PHE A 432 6.13 14.59 -12.91
N TYR A 433 6.69 13.65 -12.14
CA TYR A 433 7.96 13.85 -11.44
C TYR A 433 9.13 14.01 -12.44
N ARG A 434 9.21 13.17 -13.47
CA ARG A 434 10.25 13.25 -14.50
C ARG A 434 10.19 14.51 -15.35
N ARG A 435 8.99 15.03 -15.61
CA ARG A 435 8.80 16.31 -16.32
C ARG A 435 8.97 17.54 -15.41
N GLY A 436 9.26 17.36 -14.12
CA GLY A 436 9.45 18.45 -13.17
C GLY A 436 8.18 19.23 -12.84
N VAL A 437 6.99 18.68 -13.12
CA VAL A 437 5.70 19.30 -12.78
C VAL A 437 5.40 19.09 -11.30
N LEU A 438 5.79 17.94 -10.75
CA LEU A 438 5.70 17.64 -9.32
C LEU A 438 7.08 17.77 -8.67
N TYR A 439 7.13 18.52 -7.57
CA TYR A 439 8.34 18.70 -6.76
C TYR A 439 8.24 17.95 -5.44
N VAL A 440 9.34 17.30 -5.05
CA VAL A 440 9.51 16.72 -3.71
C VAL A 440 9.95 17.84 -2.77
N SER A 441 8.99 18.59 -2.21
CA SER A 441 9.24 19.64 -1.20
C SER A 441 8.94 19.16 0.21
#